data_AF-A0A699YVA3-F1
#
_entry.id   AF-A0A699YVA3-F1
#
_cell.length_a   1.000
_cell.length_b   1.000
_cell.length_c   1.000
_cell.angle_alpha   90.00
_cell.angle_beta   90.00
_cell.angle_gamma   90.00
#
_symmetry.space_group_name_H-M   'P 1'
#
loop_
_entity.id
_entity.type
_entity.pdbx_description
1 polymer ?
#
loop_
_entity_poly.entity_id
_entity_poly.type
_entity_poly.pdbx_seq_one_letter_code
_entity_poly.pdbx_strand_id
1 'polypeptide(L)'
;MSRTEFIKAVQGLIEFSATPLQPKQYTSYRQYHTDWVKHTRLEYDKQKACNTPQTDGQQYGWHTLKPGPRDKSFPVNSTDVTINEGRTAASYYGHYVLQ
;
A
#
# COMPACT_ATOMS: atom_id res chain seq x y z
N MET A 1 8.01 -9.76 -18.78
CA MET A 1 7.83 -8.29 -18.69
C MET A 1 7.36 -7.79 -20.04
N SER A 2 6.20 -7.17 -20.09
CA SER A 2 5.65 -6.61 -21.33
C SER A 2 6.29 -5.26 -21.67
N ARG A 3 6.27 -4.87 -22.95
CA ARG A 3 6.77 -3.55 -23.40
C ARG A 3 6.08 -2.38 -22.68
N THR A 4 4.80 -2.52 -22.36
CA THR A 4 4.01 -1.49 -21.68
C THR A 4 4.40 -1.33 -20.21
N GLU A 5 4.67 -2.43 -19.50
CA GLU A 5 5.21 -2.40 -18.12
C GLU A 5 6.58 -1.74 -18.08
N PHE A 6 7.43 -2.05 -19.05
CA PHE A 6 8.75 -1.43 -19.18
C PHE A 6 8.66 0.09 -19.35
N ILE A 7 7.83 0.57 -20.30
CA ILE A 7 7.66 2.00 -20.55
C ILE A 7 7.16 2.72 -19.29
N LYS A 8 6.21 2.14 -18.56
CA LYS A 8 5.72 2.70 -17.29
C LYS A 8 6.82 2.82 -16.23
N ALA A 9 7.65 1.79 -16.10
CA ALA A 9 8.76 1.82 -15.15
C ALA A 9 9.80 2.89 -15.52
N VAL A 10 10.12 3.02 -16.81
CA VAL A 10 11.06 4.04 -17.31
C VAL A 10 10.49 5.45 -17.14
N GLN A 11 9.19 5.66 -17.37
CA GLN A 11 8.54 6.95 -17.11
C GLN A 11 8.66 7.36 -15.63
N GLY A 12 8.41 6.42 -14.70
CA GLY A 12 8.61 6.69 -13.27
C GLY A 12 10.06 7.05 -12.91
N LEU A 13 11.04 6.45 -13.60
CA LEU A 13 12.45 6.80 -13.42
C LEU A 13 12.78 8.20 -13.96
N ILE A 14 12.21 8.56 -15.11
CA ILE A 14 12.38 9.90 -15.70
C ILE A 14 11.80 10.96 -14.75
N GLU A 15 10.59 10.76 -14.23
CA GLU A 15 9.96 11.66 -13.25
C GLU A 15 10.80 11.82 -11.98
N PHE A 16 11.33 10.71 -11.45
CA PHE A 16 12.23 10.71 -10.29
C PHE A 16 13.50 11.54 -10.55
N SER A 17 14.09 11.40 -11.74
CA SER A 17 15.31 12.14 -12.10
C SER A 17 15.06 13.63 -12.37
N ALA A 18 13.88 14.00 -12.87
CA ALA A 18 13.56 15.35 -13.31
C ALA A 18 13.23 16.29 -12.14
N THR A 19 12.58 15.79 -11.10
CA THR A 19 12.10 16.60 -9.96
C THR A 19 12.47 15.93 -8.63
N PRO A 20 13.66 16.20 -8.09
CA PRO A 20 14.05 15.67 -6.78
C PRO A 20 13.21 16.35 -5.68
N LEU A 21 12.38 15.55 -5.00
CA LEU A 21 11.58 16.00 -3.85
C LEU A 21 12.49 16.21 -2.63
N GLN A 22 12.37 17.37 -1.98
CA GLN A 22 13.06 17.60 -0.72
C GLN A 22 12.33 16.88 0.43
N PRO A 23 13.01 16.03 1.23
CA PRO A 23 12.39 15.29 2.32
C PRO A 23 12.05 16.16 3.54
N LYS A 24 12.48 17.43 3.57
CA LYS A 24 12.25 18.35 4.67
C LYS A 24 10.91 19.08 4.49
N GLN A 25 9.84 18.54 5.08
CA GLN A 25 8.51 19.18 5.09
C GLN A 25 8.27 20.14 6.25
N TYR A 26 8.95 19.94 7.37
CA TYR A 26 8.76 20.75 8.57
C TYR A 26 9.97 21.66 8.83
N THR A 27 9.68 22.91 9.15
CA THR A 27 10.66 23.89 9.65
C THR A 27 10.61 24.04 11.16
N SER A 28 9.49 23.68 11.80
CA SER A 28 9.30 23.75 13.24
C SER A 28 8.94 22.40 13.86
N TYR A 29 9.59 22.06 14.97
CA TYR A 29 9.30 20.83 15.73
C TYR A 29 7.88 20.84 16.31
N ARG A 30 7.39 22.00 16.73
CA ARG A 30 6.03 22.14 17.30
C ARG A 30 4.96 21.73 16.30
N GLN A 31 5.08 22.15 15.04
CA GLN A 31 4.14 21.79 13.98
C GLN A 31 4.23 20.30 13.64
N TYR A 32 5.44 19.76 13.54
CA TYR A 32 5.64 18.32 13.37
C TYR A 32 4.95 17.53 14.48
N HIS A 33 5.12 17.93 15.74
CA HIS A 33 4.54 17.24 16.88
C HIS A 33 3.01 17.32 16.88
N THR A 34 2.43 18.48 16.55
CA THR A 34 0.96 18.60 16.45
C THR A 34 0.37 17.71 15.36
N ASP A 35 1.06 17.59 14.22
CA ASP A 35 0.61 16.75 13.12
C ASP A 35 0.77 15.26 13.46
N TRP A 36 1.85 14.90 14.14
CA TRP A 36 2.08 13.55 14.63
C TRP A 36 0.97 13.09 15.60
N VAL A 37 0.59 13.94 16.57
CA VAL A 37 -0.51 13.65 17.51
C VAL A 37 -1.85 13.50 16.79
N LYS A 38 -2.05 14.22 15.68
CA LYS A 38 -3.25 14.11 14.83
C LYS A 38 -3.22 12.94 13.85
N HIS A 39 -2.17 12.13 13.86
CA HIS A 39 -1.92 11.07 12.89
C HIS A 39 -1.86 11.55 11.44
N THR A 40 -1.53 12.83 11.22
CA THR A 40 -1.25 13.35 9.89
C THR A 40 0.05 12.74 9.38
N ARG A 41 0.00 12.10 8.20
CA ARG A 41 1.17 11.47 7.59
C ARG A 41 1.90 12.47 6.68
N LEU A 42 3.20 12.24 6.51
CA LEU A 42 4.00 12.94 5.51
C LEU A 42 3.43 12.64 4.11
N GLU A 43 3.32 13.67 3.29
CA GLU A 43 2.76 13.56 1.93
C GLU A 43 3.73 12.91 0.93
N TYR A 44 5.04 13.14 1.12
CA TYR A 44 6.03 12.58 0.21
C TYR A 44 6.30 11.10 0.50
N ASP A 45 6.55 10.36 -0.59
CA ASP A 45 7.04 9.00 -0.51
C ASP A 45 8.56 8.97 -0.36
N LYS A 46 9.06 8.21 0.61
CA LYS A 46 10.50 8.05 0.86
C LYS A 46 11.24 7.42 -0.33
N GLN A 47 10.60 6.54 -1.09
CA GLN A 47 11.20 5.93 -2.28
C GLN A 47 11.37 6.93 -3.43
N LYS A 48 10.63 8.05 -3.41
CA LYS A 48 10.75 9.14 -4.39
C LYS A 48 11.69 10.27 -3.93
N ALA A 49 11.94 10.39 -2.63
CA ALA A 49 12.77 11.45 -2.07
C ALA A 49 14.22 11.02 -1.79
N CYS A 50 14.46 9.72 -1.60
CA CYS A 50 15.77 9.19 -1.23
C CYS A 50 16.25 8.15 -2.26
N ASN A 51 17.56 8.11 -2.51
CA ASN A 51 18.16 7.15 -3.43
C ASN A 51 18.21 5.74 -2.85
N THR A 52 18.33 5.63 -1.52
CA THR A 52 18.49 4.37 -0.79
C THR A 52 17.74 4.43 0.55
N PRO A 53 17.34 3.27 1.11
CA PRO A 53 16.74 3.23 2.44
C PRO A 53 17.78 3.65 3.49
N GLN A 54 17.37 4.50 4.42
CA GLN A 54 18.23 5.01 5.50
C GLN A 54 18.15 4.18 6.79
N THR A 55 17.10 3.36 6.93
CA THR A 55 16.80 2.59 8.15
C THR A 55 16.26 1.22 7.77
N ASP A 56 16.47 0.21 8.61
CA ASP A 56 15.97 -1.16 8.38
C ASP A 56 14.46 -1.22 8.13
N GLY A 57 13.68 -0.41 8.86
CA GLY A 57 12.23 -0.30 8.65
C GLY A 57 11.86 0.16 7.24
N GLN A 58 12.69 0.99 6.60
CA GLN A 58 12.49 1.41 5.21
C GLN A 58 12.89 0.30 4.24
N GLN A 59 13.90 -0.50 4.57
CA GLN A 59 14.39 -1.58 3.71
C GLN A 59 13.28 -2.62 3.43
N TYR A 60 12.49 -2.99 4.43
CA TYR A 60 11.38 -3.95 4.25
C TYR A 60 10.34 -3.48 3.23
N GLY A 61 10.03 -2.18 3.22
CA GLY A 61 9.04 -1.59 2.33
C GLY A 61 9.62 -1.03 1.03
N TRP A 62 10.94 -1.04 0.83
CA TRP A 62 11.61 -0.22 -0.18
C TRP A 62 11.27 -0.56 -1.64
N HIS A 63 10.77 -1.77 -1.89
CA HIS A 63 10.51 -2.25 -3.24
C HIS A 63 9.02 -2.38 -3.60
N THR A 64 8.14 -1.89 -2.73
CA THR A 64 6.68 -2.07 -2.88
C THR A 64 6.07 -1.22 -3.99
N LEU A 65 6.68 -0.09 -4.39
CA LEU A 65 6.15 0.76 -5.46
C LEU A 65 6.45 0.23 -6.87
N LYS A 66 7.34 -0.75 -6.99
CA LYS A 66 7.66 -1.34 -8.29
C LYS A 66 6.42 -2.13 -8.78
N PRO A 67 6.03 -2.01 -10.06
CA PRO A 67 4.93 -2.79 -10.59
C PRO A 67 5.26 -4.29 -10.46
N GLY A 68 4.37 -5.04 -9.81
CA GLY A 68 4.50 -6.48 -9.64
C GLY A 68 4.19 -7.26 -10.93
N PRO A 69 4.71 -8.50 -11.06
CA PRO A 69 4.34 -9.38 -12.16
C PRO A 69 2.85 -9.72 -12.11
N ARG A 70 2.22 -9.81 -13.28
CA ARG A 70 0.82 -10.22 -13.42
C ARG A 70 0.74 -11.74 -13.57
N ASP A 71 0.86 -12.44 -12.45
CA ASP A 71 0.65 -13.87 -12.41
C ASP A 71 -0.81 -14.20 -12.09
N LYS A 72 -1.32 -15.30 -12.64
CA LYS A 72 -2.65 -15.80 -12.26
C LYS A 72 -2.57 -16.28 -10.82
N SER A 73 -3.28 -15.57 -9.94
CA SER A 73 -3.50 -16.00 -8.56
C SER A 73 -4.79 -16.79 -8.47
N PHE A 74 -4.77 -17.90 -7.72
CA PHE A 74 -5.94 -18.71 -7.39
C PHE A 74 -6.23 -18.60 -5.89
N PRO A 75 -6.69 -17.44 -5.40
CA PRO A 75 -7.04 -17.29 -4.00
C PRO A 75 -8.26 -18.14 -3.66
N VAL A 76 -8.29 -18.68 -2.45
CA VAL A 76 -9.49 -19.29 -1.90
C VAL A 76 -10.45 -18.16 -1.57
N ASN A 77 -11.46 -17.99 -2.41
CA ASN A 77 -12.51 -17.00 -2.21
C ASN A 77 -13.73 -17.67 -1.59
N SER A 78 -14.44 -16.93 -0.75
CA SER A 78 -15.77 -17.33 -0.31
C SER A 78 -16.70 -17.47 -1.52
N THR A 79 -17.44 -18.57 -1.57
CA THR A 79 -18.48 -18.85 -2.55
C THR A 79 -19.87 -18.65 -1.93
N ASP A 80 -20.90 -18.60 -2.76
CA ASP A 80 -22.32 -18.68 -2.40
C ASP A 80 -22.63 -19.69 -1.27
N VAL A 81 -22.07 -20.89 -1.38
CA VAL A 81 -22.20 -21.94 -0.35
C VAL A 81 -21.61 -21.51 0.98
N THR A 82 -20.42 -20.89 0.98
CA THR A 82 -19.80 -20.46 2.23
C THR A 82 -20.42 -19.19 2.83
N ILE A 83 -21.08 -18.39 2.01
CA ILE A 83 -21.65 -17.10 2.43
C ILE A 83 -23.06 -17.30 2.97
N ASN A 84 -23.95 -18.00 2.24
CA ASN A 84 -25.38 -18.04 2.58
C ASN A 84 -26.04 -19.42 2.42
N GLU A 85 -25.68 -20.21 1.39
CA GLU A 85 -26.45 -21.42 1.06
C GLU A 85 -26.07 -22.63 1.91
N GLY A 86 -24.80 -22.67 2.35
CA GLY A 86 -24.26 -23.73 3.18
C GLY A 86 -24.92 -23.70 4.55
N ARG A 87 -25.49 -24.84 4.95
CA ARG A 87 -26.03 -25.00 6.30
C ARG A 87 -24.90 -24.92 7.31
N THR A 88 -24.98 -23.96 8.21
CA THR A 88 -24.09 -23.80 9.35
C THR A 88 -24.83 -24.11 10.64
N ALA A 89 -24.10 -24.41 11.71
CA ALA A 89 -24.70 -24.55 13.04
C ALA A 89 -25.51 -23.30 13.44
N ALA A 90 -25.05 -22.10 13.03
CA ALA A 90 -25.79 -20.86 13.23
C ALA A 90 -27.15 -20.86 12.52
N SER A 91 -27.23 -21.31 11.25
CA SER A 91 -28.51 -21.47 10.54
C SER A 91 -29.42 -22.54 11.16
N TYR A 92 -28.84 -23.56 11.81
CA TYR A 92 -29.58 -24.66 12.42
C TYR A 92 -30.17 -24.26 13.78
N TYR A 93 -29.40 -23.56 14.62
CA TYR A 93 -29.82 -23.15 15.97
C TYR A 93 -30.51 -21.79 16.02
N GLY A 94 -30.74 -21.12 14.88
CA GLY A 94 -31.50 -19.88 14.80
C GLY A 94 -30.83 -18.66 15.47
N HIS A 95 -29.52 -18.73 15.74
CA HIS A 95 -28.76 -17.60 16.28
C HIS A 95 -28.47 -16.57 15.18
N TYR A 96 -29.50 -15.74 14.93
CA TYR A 96 -29.51 -14.42 14.26
C TYR A 96 -29.17 -14.31 12.77
N VAL A 97 -30.17 -13.80 12.04
CA VAL A 97 -29.99 -12.56 11.26
C VAL A 97 -31.01 -11.55 11.79
N LEU A 98 -30.71 -10.87 12.90
CA LEU A 98 -31.24 -9.53 13.13
C LEU A 98 -30.32 -8.60 12.33
N GLN A 99 -30.80 -8.16 11.17
CA GLN A 99 -30.30 -6.96 10.49
C GLN A 99 -30.84 -5.72 11.21
#